data_AF-A0A7W5VK12-F1
#
_entry.id   AF-A0A7W5VK12-F1
#
_cell.length_a   1.000
_cell.length_b   1.000
_cell.length_c   1.000
_cell.angle_alpha   90.00
_cell.angle_beta   90.00
_cell.angle_gamma   90.00
#
_symmetry.space_group_name_H-M   'P 1'
#
loop_
_entity.id
_entity.type
_entity.pdbx_description
1 polymer ?
#
loop_
_entity_poly.entity_id
_entity_poly.type
_entity_poly.pdbx_seq_one_letter_code
_entity_poly.pdbx_strand_id
1 'polypeptide(L)'
;MNTRRAACAELIVFTDDELARLDTLPDPAHELEPAAVCELEAGHEGPHLALGQTSGFDHEWWIRFRGDIREFVTPKPCPAETSDPQFPRESWRCGLPQDHPGAHTFELSAGV
;
A
#
# COMPACT_ATOMS: atom_id res chain seq x y z
N MET A 1 25.75 6.89 -2.73
CA MET A 1 24.81 5.80 -3.07
C MET A 1 23.71 5.87 -2.04
N ASN A 2 22.50 6.29 -2.42
CA ASN A 2 21.35 6.25 -1.52
C ASN A 2 20.91 4.80 -1.41
N THR A 3 21.21 4.17 -0.28
CA THR A 3 20.72 2.82 0.03
C THR A 3 19.24 2.95 0.34
N ARG A 4 18.37 2.38 -0.53
CA ARG A 4 16.94 2.31 -0.29
C ARG A 4 16.66 1.52 1.01
N ARG A 5 15.59 1.88 1.72
CA ARG A 5 15.17 1.17 2.95
C ARG A 5 14.38 -0.08 2.59
N ALA A 6 14.37 -1.10 3.45
CA ALA A 6 13.64 -2.33 3.17
C ALA A 6 12.13 -2.11 3.39
N ALA A 7 11.30 -2.70 2.53
CA ALA A 7 9.86 -2.80 2.76
C ALA A 7 9.55 -3.91 3.79
N CYS A 8 8.41 -3.79 4.46
CA CYS A 8 7.89 -4.80 5.37
C CYS A 8 7.58 -6.09 4.60
N ALA A 9 7.84 -7.25 5.22
CA ALA A 9 7.60 -8.56 4.62
C ALA A 9 6.35 -9.26 5.16
N GLU A 10 5.58 -8.59 6.02
CA GLU A 10 4.34 -9.13 6.57
C GLU A 10 3.28 -9.24 5.47
N LEU A 11 2.61 -10.38 5.43
CA LEU A 11 1.65 -10.72 4.38
C LEU A 11 0.28 -10.97 5.00
N ILE A 12 -0.75 -10.50 4.31
CA ILE A 12 -2.13 -10.84 4.60
C ILE A 12 -2.69 -11.70 3.49
N VAL A 13 -3.37 -12.79 3.86
CA VAL A 13 -4.23 -13.56 2.97
C VAL A 13 -5.66 -13.07 3.17
N PHE A 14 -6.27 -12.57 2.10
CA PHE A 14 -7.65 -12.13 2.12
C PHE A 14 -8.57 -13.34 2.28
N THR A 15 -9.62 -13.16 3.07
CA THR A 15 -10.73 -14.12 3.16
C THR A 15 -11.60 -14.04 1.91
N ASP A 16 -12.39 -15.09 1.65
CA ASP A 16 -13.34 -15.10 0.53
C ASP A 16 -14.33 -13.92 0.62
N ASP A 17 -14.76 -13.55 1.83
CA ASP A 17 -15.66 -12.39 2.05
C ASP A 17 -14.97 -11.05 1.75
N GLU A 18 -13.68 -10.91 2.10
CA GLU A 18 -12.88 -9.73 1.79
C GLU A 18 -12.65 -9.59 0.28
N LEU A 19 -12.33 -10.70 -0.40
CA LEU A 19 -12.19 -10.73 -1.85
C LEU A 19 -13.50 -10.42 -2.56
N ALA A 20 -14.59 -11.04 -2.14
CA ALA A 20 -15.92 -10.77 -2.70
C ALA A 20 -16.31 -9.29 -2.52
N ARG A 21 -15.97 -8.68 -1.39
CA ARG A 21 -16.19 -7.25 -1.18
C ARG A 21 -15.39 -6.40 -2.16
N LEU A 22 -14.10 -6.69 -2.35
CA LEU A 22 -13.25 -5.95 -3.28
C LEU A 22 -13.69 -6.14 -4.74
N ASP A 23 -14.18 -7.33 -5.09
CA ASP A 23 -14.66 -7.65 -6.45
C ASP A 23 -15.94 -6.90 -6.84
N THR A 24 -16.74 -6.49 -5.84
CA THR A 24 -17.94 -5.66 -6.08
C THR A 24 -17.64 -4.19 -6.35
N LEU A 25 -16.39 -3.75 -6.26
CA LEU A 25 -16.02 -2.37 -6.50
C LEU A 25 -16.15 -2.01 -7.98
N PRO A 26 -16.69 -0.82 -8.32
CA PRO A 26 -16.81 -0.40 -9.70
C PRO A 26 -15.44 -0.09 -10.30
N ASP A 27 -15.27 -0.38 -11.60
CA ASP A 27 -14.08 -0.05 -12.39
C ASP A 27 -12.75 -0.42 -11.68
N PRO A 28 -12.52 -1.72 -11.36
CA PRO A 28 -11.29 -2.14 -10.69
C PRO A 28 -10.07 -1.88 -11.58
N ALA A 29 -9.03 -1.31 -10.99
CA ALA A 29 -7.82 -0.91 -11.71
C ALA A 29 -6.89 -2.10 -11.99
N HIS A 30 -6.98 -3.18 -11.21
CA HIS A 30 -6.15 -4.37 -11.35
C HIS A 30 -6.90 -5.65 -10.95
N GLU A 31 -6.35 -6.80 -11.36
CA GLU A 31 -6.82 -8.11 -10.89
C GLU A 31 -6.68 -8.23 -9.37
N LEU A 32 -7.57 -8.98 -8.73
CA LEU A 32 -7.49 -9.24 -7.30
C LEU A 32 -6.55 -10.40 -7.03
N GLU A 33 -5.54 -10.13 -6.21
CA GLU A 33 -4.65 -11.15 -5.67
C GLU A 33 -5.21 -11.67 -4.34
N PRO A 34 -5.14 -12.99 -4.07
CA PRO A 34 -5.64 -13.58 -2.83
C PRO A 34 -4.81 -13.21 -1.59
N ALA A 35 -3.64 -12.61 -1.79
CA ALA A 35 -2.78 -12.14 -0.73
C ALA A 35 -2.09 -10.83 -1.14
N ALA A 36 -1.75 -10.01 -0.15
CA ALA A 36 -0.99 -8.78 -0.34
C ALA A 36 0.08 -8.62 0.74
N VAL A 37 1.19 -7.98 0.38
CA VAL A 37 2.28 -7.66 1.31
C VAL A 37 2.08 -6.26 1.89
N CYS A 38 2.54 -6.07 3.13
CA CYS A 38 2.57 -4.76 3.75
C CYS A 38 3.49 -3.80 2.97
N GLU A 39 3.00 -2.61 2.66
CA GLU A 39 3.74 -1.64 1.83
C GLU A 39 4.57 -0.63 2.65
N LEU A 40 4.56 -0.74 3.97
CA LEU A 40 5.28 0.14 4.88
C LEU A 40 6.76 -0.26 5.02
N GLU A 41 7.58 0.62 5.61
CA GLU A 41 8.99 0.32 5.92
C GLU A 41 9.14 -0.87 6.87
N ALA A 42 10.14 -1.73 6.65
CA ALA A 42 10.47 -2.81 7.58
C ALA A 42 10.74 -2.28 9.00
N GLY A 43 10.08 -2.88 10.00
CA GLY A 43 10.19 -2.44 11.40
C GLY A 43 9.35 -1.20 11.74
N HIS A 44 8.42 -0.79 10.88
CA HIS A 44 7.46 0.26 11.20
C HIS A 44 6.66 -0.06 12.48
N GLU A 45 6.23 0.98 13.18
CA GLU A 45 5.33 0.85 14.32
C GLU A 45 3.86 0.77 13.86
N GLY A 46 2.98 0.27 14.72
CA GLY A 46 1.54 0.23 14.45
C GLY A 46 1.08 -0.95 13.59
N PRO A 47 -0.17 -0.91 13.09
CA PRO A 47 -0.70 -1.96 12.22
C PRO A 47 -0.07 -1.93 10.83
N HIS A 48 -0.01 -3.08 10.19
CA HIS A 48 0.40 -3.25 8.80
C HIS A 48 -0.68 -2.70 7.86
N LEU A 49 -0.25 -2.43 6.63
CA LEU A 49 -1.09 -1.80 5.63
C LEU A 49 -0.74 -2.33 4.25
N ALA A 50 -1.74 -2.85 3.53
CA ALA A 50 -1.59 -3.36 2.17
C ALA A 50 -2.70 -2.81 1.27
N LEU A 51 -2.40 -2.53 0.00
CA LEU A 51 -3.41 -2.16 -0.97
C LEU A 51 -4.25 -3.39 -1.33
N GLY A 52 -5.58 -3.27 -1.23
CA GLY A 52 -6.51 -4.32 -1.64
C GLY A 52 -6.96 -4.13 -3.09
N GLN A 53 -7.45 -2.94 -3.43
CA GLN A 53 -7.90 -2.61 -4.78
C GLN A 53 -7.90 -1.09 -5.00
N THR A 54 -7.67 -0.66 -6.22
CA THR A 54 -7.98 0.70 -6.66
C THR A 54 -9.24 0.68 -7.52
N SER A 55 -10.19 1.54 -7.20
CA SER A 55 -11.52 1.61 -7.83
C SER A 55 -11.79 3.00 -8.35
N GLY A 56 -12.24 3.10 -9.59
CA GLY A 56 -12.24 4.38 -10.29
C GLY A 56 -10.83 4.98 -10.36
N PHE A 57 -10.69 6.14 -10.98
CA PHE A 57 -9.36 6.66 -11.32
C PHE A 57 -8.40 6.89 -10.14
N ASP A 58 -8.89 7.01 -8.89
CA ASP A 58 -8.05 7.35 -7.72
C ASP A 58 -8.61 6.88 -6.35
N HIS A 59 -9.60 5.96 -6.27
CA HIS A 59 -10.09 5.50 -4.96
C HIS A 59 -9.40 4.21 -4.51
N GLU A 60 -8.44 4.34 -3.61
CA GLU A 60 -7.71 3.20 -3.07
C GLU A 60 -8.41 2.62 -1.83
N TRP A 61 -8.60 1.30 -1.86
CA TRP A 61 -9.12 0.49 -0.76
C TRP A 61 -7.99 -0.27 -0.12
N TRP A 62 -7.60 0.16 1.07
CA TRP A 62 -6.49 -0.39 1.84
C TRP A 62 -7.00 -1.32 2.92
N ILE A 63 -6.26 -2.36 3.25
CA ILE A 63 -6.48 -3.18 4.44
C ILE A 63 -5.45 -2.84 5.50
N ARG A 64 -5.93 -2.45 6.67
CA ARG A 64 -5.13 -2.25 7.88
C ARG A 64 -5.24 -3.50 8.75
N PHE A 65 -4.12 -4.11 9.12
CA PHE A 65 -4.14 -5.39 9.82
C PHE A 65 -3.06 -5.53 10.91
N ARG A 66 -3.37 -6.28 11.96
CA ARG A 66 -2.42 -6.67 13.03
C ARG A 66 -2.93 -7.90 13.76
N GLY A 67 -2.25 -9.04 13.60
CA GLY A 67 -2.75 -10.32 14.10
C GLY A 67 -4.13 -10.61 13.49
N ASP A 68 -5.13 -10.85 14.34
CA ASP A 68 -6.51 -11.14 13.90
C ASP A 68 -7.34 -9.89 13.57
N ILE A 69 -6.84 -8.69 13.89
CA ILE A 69 -7.55 -7.43 13.60
C ILE A 69 -7.34 -7.08 12.13
N ARG A 70 -8.43 -6.85 11.40
CA ARG A 70 -8.46 -6.48 9.98
C ARG A 70 -9.53 -5.43 9.73
N GLU A 71 -9.20 -4.40 8.97
CA GLU A 71 -10.11 -3.29 8.67
C GLU A 71 -9.83 -2.71 7.29
N PHE A 72 -10.85 -2.64 6.45
CA PHE A 72 -10.79 -1.87 5.21
C PHE A 72 -10.93 -0.38 5.48
N VAL A 73 -9.99 0.40 4.95
CA VAL A 73 -9.92 1.85 5.08
C VAL A 73 -9.68 2.51 3.73
N THR A 74 -10.21 3.71 3.55
CA THR A 74 -10.02 4.55 2.35
C THR A 74 -9.41 5.88 2.76
N PRO A 75 -8.14 5.89 3.23
CA PRO A 75 -7.49 7.10 3.70
C PRO A 75 -7.18 8.05 2.54
N LYS A 76 -6.86 9.30 2.87
CA LYS A 76 -6.29 10.23 1.88
C LYS A 76 -4.88 9.76 1.49
N PRO A 77 -4.43 10.02 0.25
CA PRO A 77 -3.05 9.73 -0.15
C PRO A 77 -2.06 10.66 0.57
N CYS A 78 -0.83 10.20 0.76
CA CYS A 78 0.25 11.00 1.31
C CYS A 78 0.61 12.15 0.33
N PRO A 79 0.71 13.41 0.82
CA PRO A 79 1.01 14.54 -0.06
C PRO A 79 2.51 14.64 -0.42
N ALA A 80 3.35 13.76 0.10
CA ALA A 80 4.79 13.79 -0.14
C ALA A 80 5.10 13.45 -1.61
N GLU A 81 5.95 14.27 -2.21
CA GLU A 81 6.48 14.05 -3.55
C GLU A 81 7.99 14.28 -3.58
N THR A 82 8.66 13.64 -4.52
CA THR A 82 10.06 13.86 -4.86
C THR A 82 10.19 14.45 -6.24
N SER A 83 11.24 15.22 -6.48
CA SER A 83 11.64 15.69 -7.81
C SER A 83 12.99 15.13 -8.23
N ASP A 84 13.46 14.07 -7.55
CA ASP A 84 14.74 13.46 -7.83
C ASP A 84 14.69 12.78 -9.22
N PRO A 85 15.52 13.23 -10.18
CA PRO A 85 15.53 12.71 -11.54
C PRO A 85 15.98 11.25 -11.64
N GLN A 86 16.45 10.64 -10.55
CA GLN A 86 16.73 9.20 -10.47
C GLN A 86 15.46 8.34 -10.48
N PHE A 87 14.29 8.93 -10.19
CA PHE A 87 13.00 8.23 -10.24
C PHE A 87 12.17 8.72 -11.43
N PRO A 88 11.40 7.82 -12.07
CA PRO A 88 10.49 8.21 -13.13
C PRO A 88 9.35 9.07 -12.54
N ARG A 89 8.80 9.99 -13.35
CA ARG A 89 7.86 11.03 -12.87
C ARG A 89 6.59 10.44 -12.27
N GLU A 90 6.15 9.29 -12.77
CA GLU A 90 5.02 8.53 -12.24
C GLU A 90 5.24 8.02 -10.81
N SER A 91 6.51 7.84 -10.39
CA SER A 91 6.87 7.41 -9.03
C SER A 91 7.30 8.57 -8.13
N TRP A 92 7.09 9.81 -8.57
CA TRP A 92 7.43 10.98 -7.77
C TRP A 92 6.50 11.17 -6.57
N ARG A 93 5.27 10.66 -6.63
CA ARG A 93 4.31 10.74 -5.53
C ARG A 93 4.47 9.55 -4.60
N CYS A 94 4.36 9.79 -3.30
CA CYS A 94 4.24 8.72 -2.34
C CYS A 94 2.92 7.97 -2.57
N GLY A 95 2.98 6.65 -2.76
CA GLY A 95 1.82 5.79 -2.98
C GLY A 95 1.15 5.31 -1.69
N LEU A 96 1.60 5.77 -0.52
CA LEU A 96 1.06 5.33 0.77
C LEU A 96 0.00 6.31 1.28
N PRO A 97 -0.87 5.86 2.20
CA PRO A 97 -1.80 6.74 2.90
C PRO A 97 -1.14 7.88 3.67
N GLN A 98 -1.89 8.95 3.86
CA GLN A 98 -1.51 10.08 4.70
C GLN A 98 -1.17 9.58 6.12
N ASP A 99 -0.12 10.17 6.71
CA ASP A 99 0.39 9.85 8.04
C ASP A 99 0.88 8.40 8.21
N HIS A 100 1.27 7.73 7.12
CA HIS A 100 1.93 6.43 7.19
C HIS A 100 3.24 6.51 8.00
N PRO A 101 3.59 5.46 8.78
CA PRO A 101 4.87 5.40 9.46
C PRO A 101 6.01 5.08 8.48
N GLY A 102 7.24 5.44 8.85
CA GLY A 102 8.45 5.10 8.11
C GLY A 102 8.69 5.95 6.86
N ALA A 103 9.56 5.44 5.99
CA ALA A 103 9.97 6.05 4.72
C ALA A 103 8.84 6.11 3.68
N HIS A 104 8.95 7.07 2.75
CA HIS A 104 8.07 7.18 1.59
C HIS A 104 8.40 6.13 0.53
N THR A 105 7.45 5.78 -0.35
CA THR A 105 7.63 4.71 -1.36
C THR A 105 8.85 4.89 -2.25
N PHE A 106 9.18 6.12 -2.63
CA PHE A 106 10.37 6.42 -3.43
C PHE A 106 11.69 6.21 -2.67
N GLU A 107 11.66 6.09 -1.34
CA GLU A 107 12.81 5.74 -0.50
C GLU A 107 12.89 4.22 -0.21
N LEU A 108 11.82 3.48 -0.49
CA LEU A 108 11.73 2.04 -0.25
C LEU A 108 12.31 1.23 -1.43
N SER A 109 12.89 0.10 -1.07
CA SER A 109 13.24 -0.95 -2.02
C SER A 109 11.94 -1.55 -2.54
N ALA A 110 11.86 -1.87 -3.83
CA ALA A 110 10.71 -2.62 -4.32
C ALA A 110 10.62 -3.93 -3.51
N GLY A 111 9.44 -4.21 -2.94
CA GLY A 111 9.16 -5.49 -2.30
C GLY A 111 9.47 -6.62 -3.28
N VAL A 112 10.13 -7.66 -2.79
CA VAL A 112 10.60 -8.82 -3.56
C VAL A 112 9.45 -9.56 -4.22
#